data_AF-A0A834IAS6-F1
#
_entry.id   AF-A0A834IAS6-F1
#
_cell.length_a   1.000
_cell.length_b   1.000
_cell.length_c   1.000
_cell.angle_alpha   90.00
_cell.angle_beta   90.00
_cell.angle_gamma   90.00
#
_symmetry.space_group_name_H-M   'P 1'
#
loop_
_entity.id
_entity.type
_entity.pdbx_description
1 polymer ?
#
loop_
_entity_poly.entity_id
_entity_poly.type
_entity_poly.pdbx_seq_one_letter_code
_entity_poly.pdbx_strand_id
1 'polypeptide(L)'
;MQVLCMHVKMKSFLLIFFVVTLFQFVVPTYTAADKAEEPSATISYTLWLNPDITKQESLNITAPNGTSFYEVMQLAASLNPNFAFQAREYPGMGHYIFKLAGQEEDLVNNIYWMIFKLTDLPDPTNPPSDDFLTPVGVDSIFINDKDIYLFWYKYVIFE
;
A
#
# COMPACT_ATOMS: atom_id res chain seq x y z
N MET A 1 -31.58 58.84 15.74
CA MET A 1 -32.11 57.78 16.63
C MET A 1 -31.15 57.63 17.82
N GLN A 2 -31.53 58.32 18.91
CA GLN A 2 -31.21 58.20 20.35
C GLN A 2 -29.79 57.77 20.83
N VAL A 3 -29.04 58.68 21.48
CA VAL A 3 -28.86 58.93 22.95
C VAL A 3 -27.85 57.95 23.57
N LEU A 4 -26.57 58.34 23.76
CA LEU A 4 -25.97 59.07 24.91
C LEU A 4 -25.85 58.24 26.22
N CYS A 5 -24.59 58.09 26.66
CA CYS A 5 -24.08 58.28 28.03
C CYS A 5 -23.61 57.08 28.89
N MET A 6 -22.38 57.27 29.39
CA MET A 6 -21.87 57.05 30.76
C MET A 6 -21.53 55.64 31.28
N HIS A 7 -20.23 55.32 31.23
CA HIS A 7 -19.30 55.24 32.38
C HIS A 7 -19.89 54.90 33.78
N VAL A 8 -19.56 53.72 34.33
CA VAL A 8 -19.40 53.51 35.79
C VAL A 8 -18.30 52.48 36.10
N LYS A 9 -17.41 52.85 37.02
CA LYS A 9 -16.28 52.12 37.59
C LYS A 9 -16.70 51.06 38.62
N MET A 10 -15.95 49.94 38.64
CA MET A 10 -15.30 49.27 39.79
C MET A 10 -16.05 49.16 41.13
N LYS A 11 -16.24 47.93 41.64
CA LYS A 11 -16.07 47.57 43.08
C LYS A 11 -16.16 46.06 43.38
N SER A 12 -15.03 45.57 43.90
CA SER A 12 -14.74 44.48 44.84
C SER A 12 -15.87 43.64 45.50
N PHE A 13 -15.49 42.36 45.72
CA PHE A 13 -15.77 41.50 46.89
C PHE A 13 -16.96 40.54 46.86
N LEU A 14 -16.70 39.24 46.62
CA LEU A 14 -17.23 38.18 47.50
C LEU A 14 -16.41 36.88 47.41
N LEU A 15 -16.00 36.39 48.58
CA LEU A 15 -15.35 35.10 48.83
C LEU A 15 -16.16 33.93 48.26
N ILE A 16 -15.49 33.03 47.54
CA ILE A 16 -15.84 31.60 47.53
C ILE A 16 -14.54 30.80 47.73
N PHE A 17 -14.37 30.31 48.96
CA PHE A 17 -13.50 29.18 49.26
C PHE A 17 -14.04 27.97 48.50
N PHE A 18 -13.38 27.60 47.39
CA PHE A 18 -13.57 26.27 46.82
C PHE A 18 -12.26 25.52 46.92
N VAL A 19 -12.26 24.58 47.87
CA VAL A 19 -11.25 23.56 48.08
C VAL A 19 -11.11 22.77 46.77
N VAL A 20 -10.14 23.13 45.95
CA VAL A 20 -9.69 22.26 44.86
C VAL A 20 -8.64 21.34 45.46
N THR A 21 -9.14 20.18 45.87
CA THR A 21 -8.36 19.00 46.20
C THR A 21 -7.23 18.80 45.19
N LEU A 22 -6.01 18.70 45.71
CA LEU A 22 -4.83 18.20 44.99
C LEU A 22 -5.10 16.76 44.54
N PHE A 23 -5.82 16.59 43.43
CA PHE A 23 -5.63 15.42 42.60
C PHE A 23 -4.31 15.65 41.89
N GLN A 24 -3.23 15.14 42.49
CA GLN A 24 -1.96 14.99 41.81
C GLN A 24 -2.26 14.08 40.61
N PHE A 25 -2.45 14.68 39.43
CA PHE A 25 -2.36 13.95 38.17
C PHE A 25 -0.93 13.43 38.11
N VAL A 26 -0.73 12.20 38.56
CA VAL A 26 0.40 11.40 38.11
C VAL A 26 0.16 11.24 36.62
N VAL A 27 0.80 12.10 35.83
CA VAL A 27 0.88 11.90 34.39
C VAL A 27 1.69 10.62 34.23
N PRO A 28 1.12 9.51 33.74
CA PRO A 28 1.94 8.35 33.46
C PRO A 28 2.97 8.79 32.42
N THR A 29 4.24 8.78 32.81
CA THR A 29 5.35 8.86 31.87
C THR A 29 5.27 7.59 31.04
N TYR A 30 4.65 7.66 29.86
CA TYR A 30 4.80 6.64 28.84
C TYR A 30 6.28 6.63 28.44
N THR A 31 7.06 5.75 29.06
CA THR A 31 8.39 5.43 28.57
C THR A 31 8.21 4.78 27.20
N ALA A 32 8.90 5.33 26.19
CA ALA A 32 9.01 4.75 24.85
C ALA A 32 9.87 3.47 24.89
N ALA A 33 9.41 2.46 25.64
CA ALA A 33 10.03 1.16 25.76
C ALA A 33 9.10 0.14 25.09
N ASP A 34 9.61 -0.46 24.02
CA ASP A 34 9.02 -1.49 23.15
C ASP A 34 7.72 -1.12 22.43
N LYS A 35 7.85 -0.29 21.38
CA LYS A 35 7.09 -0.58 20.16
C LYS A 35 7.69 -1.86 19.59
N ALA A 36 7.08 -3.01 19.87
CA ALA A 36 7.42 -4.25 19.20
C ALA A 36 7.55 -3.97 17.70
N GLU A 37 8.71 -4.27 17.12
CA GLU A 37 8.92 -4.12 15.69
C GLU A 37 7.94 -5.06 15.00
N GLU A 38 6.87 -4.48 14.43
CA GLU A 38 5.89 -5.23 13.64
C GLU A 38 6.67 -6.06 12.60
N PRO A 39 6.43 -7.37 12.48
CA PRO A 39 7.21 -8.21 11.59
C PRO A 39 7.14 -7.66 10.17
N SER A 40 8.29 -7.47 9.53
CA SER A 40 8.39 -7.06 8.13
C SER A 40 8.62 -8.27 7.23
N ALA A 41 8.21 -8.14 5.97
CA ALA A 41 8.43 -9.11 4.91
C ALA A 41 9.25 -8.45 3.80
N THR A 42 10.28 -9.13 3.32
CA THR A 42 11.01 -8.74 2.12
C THR A 42 10.70 -9.70 0.98
N ILE A 43 10.15 -9.17 -0.11
CA ILE A 43 9.77 -9.96 -1.29
C ILE A 43 10.66 -9.65 -2.48
N SER A 44 10.68 -10.57 -3.45
CA SER A 44 11.22 -10.31 -4.80
C SER A 44 10.07 -9.99 -5.76
N TYR A 45 10.09 -8.81 -6.38
CA TYR A 45 9.07 -8.38 -7.35
C TYR A 45 9.71 -8.16 -8.72
N THR A 46 9.33 -8.97 -9.70
CA THR A 46 9.85 -8.91 -11.08
C THR A 46 8.75 -8.57 -12.08
N LEU A 47 9.10 -7.80 -13.11
CA LEU A 47 8.28 -7.49 -14.27
C LEU A 47 8.87 -8.15 -15.51
N TRP A 48 8.06 -8.88 -16.28
CA TRP A 48 8.36 -9.26 -17.65
C TRP A 48 7.53 -8.38 -18.59
N LEU A 49 8.23 -7.48 -19.29
CA LEU A 49 7.65 -6.29 -19.93
C LEU A 49 7.18 -6.50 -21.36
N ASN A 50 7.33 -7.70 -21.90
CA ASN A 50 6.83 -8.07 -23.21
C ASN A 50 6.53 -9.57 -23.25
N PRO A 51 5.70 -10.03 -24.22
CA PRO A 51 5.30 -11.42 -24.29
C PRO A 51 6.46 -12.37 -24.59
N ASP A 52 7.48 -11.90 -25.32
CA ASP A 52 8.68 -12.65 -25.68
C ASP A 52 9.75 -12.71 -24.57
N ILE A 53 9.47 -12.09 -23.41
CA ILE A 53 10.35 -12.04 -22.22
C ILE A 53 11.77 -11.51 -22.53
N THR A 54 11.88 -10.56 -23.45
CA THR A 54 13.18 -9.96 -23.84
C THR A 54 13.59 -8.78 -22.96
N LYS A 55 12.66 -8.27 -22.13
CA LYS A 55 12.89 -7.15 -21.24
C LYS A 55 12.27 -7.41 -19.87
N GLN A 56 13.05 -7.21 -18.82
CA GLN A 56 12.61 -7.36 -17.44
C GLN A 56 13.17 -6.30 -16.50
N GLU A 57 12.50 -6.11 -15.37
CA GLU A 57 12.92 -5.25 -14.26
C GLU A 57 12.62 -5.99 -12.95
N SER A 58 13.51 -5.88 -11.96
CA SER A 58 13.33 -6.54 -10.67
C SER A 58 13.66 -5.59 -9.52
N LEU A 59 12.92 -5.73 -8.43
CA LEU A 59 13.10 -4.94 -7.22
C LEU A 59 12.79 -5.80 -5.99
N ASN A 60 13.58 -5.65 -4.93
CA ASN A 60 13.24 -6.20 -3.62
C ASN A 60 12.47 -5.14 -2.83
N ILE A 61 11.32 -5.52 -2.28
CA ILE A 61 10.45 -4.62 -1.52
C ILE A 61 10.33 -5.14 -0.09
N THR A 62 10.60 -4.27 0.87
CA THR A 62 10.36 -4.54 2.29
C THR A 62 9.16 -3.72 2.77
N ALA A 63 8.18 -4.39 3.36
CA ALA A 63 6.97 -3.78 3.91
C ALA A 63 6.51 -4.58 5.15
N PRO A 64 5.54 -4.08 5.94
CA PRO A 64 4.94 -4.89 7.02
C PRO A 64 4.42 -6.23 6.49
N ASN A 65 4.55 -7.28 7.31
CA ASN A 65 4.06 -8.59 6.93
C ASN A 65 2.53 -8.57 6.79
N GLY A 66 2.00 -9.22 5.74
CA GLY A 66 0.58 -9.18 5.44
C GLY A 66 0.09 -7.88 4.77
N THR A 67 0.99 -7.00 4.31
CA THR A 67 0.63 -5.89 3.41
C THR A 67 0.02 -6.43 2.10
N SER A 68 -0.97 -5.74 1.54
CA SER A 68 -1.58 -6.15 0.27
C SER A 68 -0.60 -5.94 -0.89
N PHE A 69 -0.71 -6.76 -1.94
CA PHE A 69 0.16 -6.61 -3.09
C PHE A 69 -0.09 -5.29 -3.84
N TYR A 70 -1.32 -4.75 -3.78
CA TYR A 70 -1.61 -3.42 -4.31
C TYR A 70 -0.75 -2.32 -3.64
N GLU A 71 -0.66 -2.33 -2.30
CA GLU A 71 0.20 -1.39 -1.55
C GLU A 71 1.69 -1.60 -1.86
N VAL A 72 2.10 -2.86 -2.05
CA VAL A 72 3.47 -3.19 -2.52
C VAL A 72 3.75 -2.57 -3.88
N MET A 73 2.80 -2.62 -4.81
CA MET A 73 2.95 -1.98 -6.12
C MET A 73 3.08 -0.45 -5.99
N GLN A 74 2.31 0.18 -5.09
CA GLN A 74 2.42 1.62 -4.82
C GLN A 74 3.81 1.96 -4.27
N LEU A 75 4.32 1.17 -3.33
CA LEU A 75 5.67 1.34 -2.79
C LEU A 75 6.74 1.15 -3.89
N ALA A 76 6.63 0.11 -4.71
CA ALA A 76 7.55 -0.15 -5.82
C ALA A 76 7.58 1.03 -6.81
N ALA A 77 6.42 1.57 -7.19
CA ALA A 77 6.30 2.73 -8.07
C ALA A 77 6.93 4.00 -7.46
N SER A 78 6.85 4.17 -6.13
CA SER A 78 7.47 5.29 -5.43
C SER A 78 9.00 5.20 -5.38
N LEU A 79 9.55 3.98 -5.33
CA LEU A 79 10.98 3.70 -5.28
C LEU A 79 11.62 3.71 -6.67
N ASN A 80 10.90 3.19 -7.67
CA ASN A 80 11.36 3.08 -9.04
C ASN A 80 10.22 3.38 -10.02
N PRO A 81 10.29 4.50 -10.77
CA PRO A 81 9.27 4.85 -11.76
C PRO A 81 9.00 3.80 -12.84
N ASN A 82 9.92 2.87 -13.09
CA ASN A 82 9.69 1.74 -14.01
C ASN A 82 8.59 0.78 -13.50
N PHE A 83 8.22 0.85 -12.23
CA PHE A 83 7.12 0.08 -11.63
C PHE A 83 5.82 0.88 -11.54
N ALA A 84 5.76 2.08 -12.12
CA ALA A 84 4.53 2.87 -12.17
C ALA A 84 3.42 2.12 -12.91
N PHE A 85 2.20 2.20 -12.37
CA PHE A 85 1.04 1.46 -12.87
C PHE A 85 -0.22 2.32 -12.86
N GLN A 86 -1.24 1.85 -13.58
CA GLN A 86 -2.60 2.35 -13.48
C GLN A 86 -3.57 1.20 -13.25
N ALA A 87 -4.57 1.46 -12.44
CA ALA A 87 -5.59 0.51 -12.07
C ALA A 87 -6.99 1.09 -12.28
N ARG A 88 -7.97 0.23 -12.56
CA ARG A 88 -9.40 0.53 -12.46
C ARG A 88 -9.95 -0.14 -11.22
N GLU A 89 -10.63 0.62 -10.38
CA GLU A 89 -11.33 0.06 -9.22
C GLU A 89 -12.71 -0.46 -9.64
N TYR A 90 -13.00 -1.71 -9.29
CA TYR A 90 -14.30 -2.32 -9.47
C TYR A 90 -14.92 -2.65 -8.11
N PRO A 91 -16.11 -2.12 -7.79
CA PRO A 91 -16.77 -2.40 -6.52
C PRO A 91 -16.91 -3.90 -6.26
N GLY A 92 -16.39 -4.36 -5.13
CA GLY A 92 -16.44 -5.78 -4.72
C GLY A 92 -15.41 -6.70 -5.37
N MET A 93 -14.71 -6.28 -6.43
CA MET A 93 -13.66 -7.06 -7.10
C MET A 93 -12.24 -6.51 -6.85
N GLY A 94 -12.12 -5.26 -6.41
CA GLY A 94 -10.85 -4.59 -6.13
C GLY A 94 -10.26 -3.90 -7.37
N HIS A 95 -8.95 -3.71 -7.36
CA HIS A 95 -8.18 -3.02 -8.37
C HIS A 95 -7.74 -3.97 -9.49
N TYR A 96 -8.13 -3.62 -10.71
CA TYR A 96 -7.68 -4.27 -11.93
C TYR A 96 -6.53 -3.46 -12.55
N ILE A 97 -5.33 -4.07 -12.62
CA ILE A 97 -4.14 -3.46 -13.19
C ILE A 97 -4.17 -3.60 -14.72
N PHE A 98 -4.37 -2.50 -15.44
CA PHE A 98 -4.46 -2.51 -16.90
C PHE A 98 -3.24 -1.86 -17.58
N LYS A 99 -2.36 -1.20 -16.81
CA LYS A 99 -1.14 -0.57 -17.31
C LYS A 99 -0.03 -0.66 -16.27
N LEU A 100 1.16 -1.07 -16.69
CA LEU A 100 2.33 -1.22 -15.83
C LEU A 100 3.60 -0.90 -16.64
N ALA A 101 4.58 -0.23 -16.02
CA ALA A 101 5.81 0.21 -16.68
C ALA A 101 5.56 1.04 -17.98
N GLY A 102 4.47 1.80 -18.01
CA GLY A 102 4.05 2.59 -19.18
C GLY A 102 3.37 1.80 -20.30
N GLN A 103 3.30 0.47 -20.21
CA GLN A 103 2.68 -0.41 -21.21
C GLN A 103 1.25 -0.77 -20.78
N GLU A 104 0.29 -0.46 -21.64
CA GLU A 104 -1.13 -0.80 -21.46
C GLU A 104 -1.42 -2.19 -22.02
N GLU A 105 -2.43 -2.88 -21.46
CA GLU A 105 -2.95 -4.12 -22.03
C GLU A 105 -3.36 -3.96 -23.50
N ASP A 106 -3.22 -5.05 -24.27
CA ASP A 106 -3.65 -5.09 -25.67
C ASP A 106 -4.81 -6.06 -25.80
N LEU A 107 -6.02 -5.53 -25.67
CA LEU A 107 -7.26 -6.29 -25.76
C LEU A 107 -7.51 -6.87 -27.16
N VAL A 108 -6.90 -6.32 -28.22
CA VAL A 108 -7.07 -6.82 -29.59
C VAL A 108 -6.25 -8.09 -29.78
N ASN A 109 -5.04 -8.11 -29.21
CA ASN A 109 -4.12 -9.25 -29.29
C ASN A 109 -4.21 -10.19 -28.07
N ASN A 110 -5.19 -9.99 -27.18
CA ASN A 110 -5.38 -10.72 -25.93
C ASN A 110 -4.13 -10.74 -25.03
N ILE A 111 -3.46 -9.59 -24.89
CA ILE A 111 -2.29 -9.44 -24.02
C ILE A 111 -2.70 -8.69 -22.76
N TYR A 112 -2.45 -9.32 -21.61
CA TYR A 112 -2.85 -8.83 -20.29
C TYR A 112 -1.66 -8.82 -19.33
N TRP A 113 -1.84 -8.10 -18.22
CA TRP A 113 -0.93 -8.12 -17.09
C TRP A 113 -1.35 -9.20 -16.09
N MET A 114 -0.56 -10.27 -16.02
CA MET A 114 -0.86 -11.43 -15.17
C MET A 114 0.12 -11.50 -14.00
N ILE A 115 -0.38 -11.76 -12.79
CA ILE A 115 0.44 -11.90 -11.60
C ILE A 115 0.58 -13.37 -11.19
N PHE A 116 1.83 -13.78 -10.96
CA PHE A 116 2.21 -15.11 -10.52
C PHE A 116 2.88 -15.03 -9.16
N LYS A 117 2.68 -16.06 -8.34
CA LYS A 117 3.44 -16.29 -7.11
C LYS A 117 4.31 -17.52 -7.32
N LEU A 118 5.64 -17.35 -7.28
CA LEU A 118 6.62 -18.36 -7.64
C LEU A 118 7.34 -18.93 -6.40
N THR A 119 7.96 -20.10 -6.57
CA THR A 119 8.86 -20.68 -5.55
C THR A 119 10.31 -20.22 -5.71
N ASP A 120 10.69 -19.85 -6.93
CA ASP A 120 12.03 -19.46 -7.32
C ASP A 120 11.98 -18.20 -8.19
N LEU A 121 13.12 -17.53 -8.35
CA LEU A 121 13.20 -16.35 -9.22
C LEU A 121 12.84 -16.73 -10.66
N PRO A 122 12.11 -15.86 -11.38
CA PRO A 122 11.62 -16.18 -12.72
C PRO A 122 12.78 -16.31 -13.72
N ASP A 123 12.75 -17.40 -14.51
CA ASP A 123 13.73 -17.69 -15.58
C ASP A 123 13.08 -17.53 -16.96
N PRO A 124 13.52 -16.57 -17.79
CA PRO A 124 13.00 -16.37 -19.14
C PRO A 124 13.12 -17.59 -20.06
N THR A 125 14.06 -18.50 -19.78
CA THR A 125 14.26 -19.73 -20.58
C THR A 125 13.36 -20.88 -20.15
N ASN A 126 12.74 -20.77 -18.97
CA ASN A 126 11.77 -21.72 -18.44
C ASN A 126 10.60 -20.97 -17.77
N PRO A 127 9.71 -20.36 -18.58
CA PRO A 127 8.60 -19.57 -18.05
C PRO A 127 7.64 -20.40 -17.17
N PRO A 128 7.06 -19.81 -16.10
CA PRO A 128 6.15 -20.53 -15.22
C PRO A 128 4.85 -20.93 -15.93
N SER A 129 4.27 -22.07 -15.52
CA SER A 129 2.93 -22.48 -15.95
C SER A 129 1.84 -21.64 -15.26
N ASP A 130 0.62 -21.73 -15.78
CA ASP A 130 -0.55 -21.05 -15.21
C ASP A 130 -0.95 -21.60 -13.82
N ASP A 131 -0.37 -22.72 -13.36
CA ASP A 131 -0.55 -23.22 -11.98
C ASP A 131 0.00 -22.25 -10.92
N PHE A 132 0.95 -21.39 -11.30
CA PHE A 132 1.51 -20.35 -10.44
C PHE A 132 0.74 -19.03 -10.52
N LEU A 133 -0.26 -18.93 -11.42
CA LEU A 133 -1.09 -17.74 -11.53
C LEU A 133 -1.88 -17.55 -10.23
N THR A 134 -1.90 -16.33 -9.70
CA THR A 134 -2.63 -16.09 -8.47
C THR A 134 -4.13 -16.17 -8.72
N PRO A 135 -4.91 -16.90 -7.87
CA PRO A 135 -6.34 -17.07 -8.08
C PRO A 135 -7.17 -15.83 -7.72
N VAL A 136 -6.53 -14.79 -7.18
CA VAL A 136 -7.15 -13.56 -6.69
C VAL A 136 -6.38 -12.33 -7.19
N GLY A 137 -7.02 -11.17 -7.17
CA GLY A 137 -6.42 -9.89 -7.54
C GLY A 137 -5.48 -9.32 -6.47
N VAL A 138 -4.75 -8.26 -6.84
CA VAL A 138 -3.67 -7.65 -6.05
C VAL A 138 -4.08 -7.14 -4.66
N ASP A 139 -5.35 -6.77 -4.45
CA ASP A 139 -5.86 -6.37 -3.14
C ASP A 139 -6.01 -7.54 -2.16
N SER A 140 -6.17 -8.77 -2.67
CA SER A 140 -6.40 -9.98 -1.88
C SER A 140 -5.18 -10.88 -1.79
N ILE A 141 -4.04 -10.44 -2.34
CA ILE A 141 -2.75 -11.08 -2.17
C ILE A 141 -2.05 -10.38 -1.01
N PHE A 142 -1.73 -11.13 0.05
CA PHE A 142 -0.99 -10.63 1.21
C PHE A 142 0.41 -11.22 1.22
N ILE A 143 1.42 -10.35 1.31
CA ILE A 143 2.82 -10.79 1.24
C ILE A 143 3.29 -11.46 2.52
N ASN A 144 4.22 -12.40 2.36
CA ASN A 144 5.01 -13.00 3.42
C ASN A 144 6.50 -12.84 3.09
N ASP A 145 7.34 -12.94 4.12
CA ASP A 145 8.78 -12.84 3.93
C ASP A 145 9.27 -13.89 2.92
N LYS A 146 10.11 -13.44 1.97
CA LYS A 146 10.68 -14.22 0.86
C LYS A 146 9.69 -14.66 -0.21
N ASP A 147 8.46 -14.15 -0.22
CA ASP A 147 7.58 -14.38 -1.37
C ASP A 147 8.21 -13.83 -2.66
N ILE A 148 7.98 -14.53 -3.76
CA ILE A 148 8.48 -14.16 -5.09
C ILE A 148 7.28 -13.94 -6.00
N TYR A 149 7.17 -12.73 -6.55
CA TYR A 149 6.08 -12.35 -7.44
C TYR A 149 6.61 -11.91 -8.80
N LEU A 150 5.89 -12.32 -9.83
CA LEU A 150 6.13 -11.94 -11.22
C LEU A 150 4.86 -11.31 -11.79
N PHE A 151 4.97 -10.07 -12.30
CA PHE A 151 3.97 -9.52 -13.22
C PHE A 151 4.47 -9.73 -14.66
N TRP A 152 3.67 -10.41 -15.48
CA TRP A 152 4.04 -10.76 -16.85
C TRP A 152 3.02 -10.20 -17.84
N TYR A 153 3.51 -9.40 -18.78
CA TYR A 153 2.78 -8.97 -19.98
C TYR A 153 2.69 -10.14 -20.96
N LYS A 154 1.59 -10.91 -20.91
CA LYS A 154 1.48 -12.25 -21.50
C LYS A 154 0.26 -12.38 -22.42
N TYR A 155 0.41 -13.15 -23.50
CA TYR A 155 -0.71 -13.63 -24.32
C TYR A 155 -1.60 -14.58 -23.51
N VAL A 156 -2.89 -14.29 -23.45
CA VAL A 156 -3.89 -15.15 -22.82
C VAL A 156 -4.71 -15.84 -23.91
N ILE A 157 -4.73 -17.17 -23.84
CA ILE A 157 -5.56 -18.01 -24.71
C ILE A 157 -6.71 -18.51 -23.85
N PHE A 158 -7.94 -18.20 -24.27
CA PHE A 158 -9.14 -18.74 -23.66
C PHE A 158 -9.44 -20.08 -24.35
N GLU A 159 -9.24 -21.20 -23.64
CA GLU A 159 -9.64 -22.54 -24.10
C GLU A 159 -11.12 -22.84 -23.79
#